data_AF-A0A950BAV0-F1
#
_entry.id   AF-A0A950BAV0-F1
#
_cell.length_a   1.000
_cell.length_b   1.000
_cell.length_c   1.000
_cell.angle_alpha   90.00
_cell.angle_beta   90.00
_cell.angle_gamma   90.00
#
_symmetry.space_group_name_H-M   'P 1'
#
loop_
_entity.id
_entity.type
_entity.pdbx_description
1 polymer ?
#
loop_
_entity_poly.entity_id
_entity_poly.type
_entity_poly.pdbx_seq_one_letter_code
_entity_poly.pdbx_strand_id
1 'polypeptide(L)' 'MNAATSPIESVLVENRVFPPPAEFAAKARISGMAQYQALCDEAERDYEGYWAR' A
#
# COMPACT_ATOMS: atom_id res chain seq x y z
N MET A 1 -19.69 -3.70 45.69
CA MET A 1 -20.10 -3.08 44.41
C MET A 1 -18.87 -2.43 43.80
N ASN A 2 -18.80 -2.37 42.46
CA ASN A 2 -17.73 -1.85 41.58
C ASN A 2 -16.64 -2.86 41.20
N ALA A 3 -16.27 -3.04 39.93
CA ALA A 3 -16.77 -2.42 38.70
C ALA A 3 -16.47 -3.33 37.50
N ALA A 4 -17.26 -3.12 36.44
CA ALA A 4 -17.24 -3.86 35.19
C ALA A 4 -15.96 -3.67 34.35
N THR A 5 -15.62 -4.73 33.61
CA THR A 5 -15.02 -4.79 32.27
C THR A 5 -13.83 -3.88 31.93
N SER A 6 -12.71 -4.50 31.54
CA SER A 6 -11.77 -3.90 30.58
C SER A 6 -11.87 -4.73 29.30
N PRO A 7 -12.31 -4.16 28.16
CA PRO A 7 -12.18 -4.84 26.87
C PRO A 7 -10.69 -5.03 26.57
N ILE A 8 -10.30 -6.15 25.96
CA ILE A 8 -8.91 -6.39 25.56
C ILE A 8 -8.47 -5.27 24.63
N GLU A 9 -7.54 -4.41 25.07
CA GLU A 9 -6.95 -3.37 24.23
C GLU A 9 -5.66 -3.87 23.58
N SER A 10 -5.65 -3.94 22.25
CA SER A 10 -4.45 -4.25 21.48
C SER A 10 -3.58 -2.99 21.36
N VAL A 11 -2.55 -2.90 22.19
CA VAL A 11 -1.57 -1.79 22.20
C VAL A 11 -0.38 -2.02 21.27
N LEU A 12 -0.22 -3.23 20.72
CA LEU A 12 0.90 -3.56 19.85
C LEU A 12 0.58 -3.23 18.40
N VAL A 13 1.34 -2.29 17.81
CA VAL A 13 1.27 -1.97 16.39
C VAL A 13 2.43 -2.65 15.68
N GLU A 14 2.13 -3.64 14.84
CA GLU A 14 3.15 -4.31 14.03
C GLU A 14 3.39 -3.54 12.73
N ASN A 15 4.60 -3.03 12.54
CA ASN A 15 5.01 -2.24 11.37
C ASN A 15 5.96 -3.00 10.43
N ARG A 16 5.98 -4.34 10.48
CA ARG A 16 6.90 -5.13 9.66
C ARG A 16 6.53 -5.04 8.19
N VAL A 17 7.52 -4.73 7.36
CA VAL A 17 7.41 -4.71 5.90
C VAL A 17 8.36 -5.75 5.33
N PHE A 18 7.86 -6.60 4.45
CA PHE A 18 8.62 -7.64 3.78
C PHE A 18 8.79 -7.27 2.30
N PRO A 19 9.91 -6.66 1.90
CA PRO A 19 10.13 -6.29 0.52
C PRO A 19 10.25 -7.55 -0.36
N PRO A 20 9.85 -7.48 -1.64
CA PRO A 20 10.07 -8.58 -2.57
C PRO A 20 11.58 -8.83 -2.77
N PRO A 21 11.99 -10.07 -3.11
CA PRO A 21 13.35 -10.36 -3.52
C PRO A 21 13.79 -9.50 -4.69
N ALA A 22 15.08 -9.11 -4.74
CA ALA A 22 15.59 -8.20 -5.76
C ALA A 22 15.39 -8.71 -7.20
N GLU A 23 15.55 -10.01 -7.44
CA GLU A 23 15.33 -10.63 -8.76
C GLU A 23 13.86 -10.57 -9.21
N PHE A 24 12.93 -10.60 -8.25
CA PHE A 24 11.51 -10.45 -8.52
C PHE A 24 11.17 -8.98 -8.82
N ALA A 25 11.67 -8.06 -8.00
CA ALA A 25 11.49 -6.63 -8.20
C ALA A 25 12.05 -6.15 -9.55
N ALA A 26 13.20 -6.68 -9.98
CA ALA A 26 13.81 -6.32 -11.27
C ALA A 26 12.97 -6.72 -12.50
N LYS A 27 12.08 -7.72 -12.36
CA LYS A 27 11.18 -8.19 -13.43
C LYS A 27 9.78 -7.59 -13.33
N ALA A 28 9.53 -6.72 -12.36
CA ALA A 28 8.23 -6.10 -12.17
C ALA A 28 7.92 -5.14 -13.33
N ARG A 29 6.65 -5.15 -13.77
CA ARG A 29 6.15 -4.17 -14.76
C ARG A 29 6.12 -2.74 -14.22
N ILE A 30 6.08 -2.62 -12.90
CA ILE A 30 6.13 -1.37 -12.17
C ILE A 30 7.39 -1.42 -11.29
N SER A 31 8.37 -0.59 -11.59
CA SER A 31 9.70 -0.57 -10.97
C SER A 31 9.73 -0.05 -9.53
N GLY A 32 8.57 0.31 -8.98
CA GLY A 32 8.43 0.70 -7.58
C GLY A 32 7.29 1.67 -7.32
N MET A 33 7.19 2.11 -6.07
CA MET A 33 6.10 2.96 -5.61
C MET A 33 6.04 4.32 -6.29
N ALA A 34 7.18 4.90 -6.69
CA ALA A 34 7.20 6.16 -7.41
C ALA A 34 6.52 6.05 -8.79
N GLN A 35 6.79 4.97 -9.53
CA GLN A 35 6.13 4.74 -10.82
C GLN A 35 4.65 4.40 -10.65
N TYR A 36 4.31 3.61 -9.62
CA TYR A 36 2.92 3.36 -9.26
C TYR A 36 2.16 4.66 -9.00
N GLN A 37 2.70 5.54 -8.15
CA GLN A 37 2.05 6.80 -7.83
C GLN A 37 1.88 7.69 -9.06
N ALA A 38 2.90 7.75 -9.93
CA ALA A 38 2.79 8.51 -11.18
C ALA A 38 1.67 7.98 -12.10
N LEU A 39 1.46 6.66 -12.16
CA LEU A 39 0.36 6.05 -12.92
C LEU A 39 -1.00 6.40 -12.30
N CYS A 40 -1.10 6.37 -10.97
CA CYS A 40 -2.31 6.79 -10.26
C CYS A 40 -2.62 8.27 -10.50
N ASP A 41 -1.62 9.14 -10.40
CA ASP A 41 -1.76 10.57 -10.62
C ASP A 41 -2.16 10.87 -12.08
N GLU A 42 -1.60 10.14 -13.05
CA GLU A 42 -1.99 10.23 -14.46
C GLU A 42 -3.45 9.83 -14.66
N ALA A 43 -3.86 8.69 -14.10
CA ALA A 43 -5.24 8.20 -14.18
C ALA A 43 -6.26 9.13 -13.50
N GLU A 44 -5.85 9.82 -12.42
CA GLU A 44 -6.69 10.82 -11.75
C GLU A 44 -6.82 12.10 -12.58
N ARG A 45 -5.75 12.52 -13.26
CA ARG A 45 -5.73 13.74 -14.07
C ARG A 45 -6.41 13.60 -15.43
N ASP A 46 -6.24 12.45 -16.08
CA ASP A 46 -6.79 12.16 -17.40
C ASP A 46 -7.23 10.70 -17.46
N TYR A 47 -8.42 10.45 -16.92
CA TYR A 47 -8.97 9.11 -16.84
C TYR A 47 -9.16 8.47 -18.22
N GLU A 48 -9.80 9.18 -19.16
CA GLU A 48 -10.10 8.62 -20.48
C GLU A 48 -8.82 8.42 -21.30
N GLY A 49 -7.88 9.37 -21.26
CA GLY A 49 -6.59 9.25 -21.95
C GLY A 49 -5.71 8.15 -21.36
N TYR A 50 -5.71 7.98 -20.05
CA TYR A 50 -4.97 6.90 -19.39
C TYR A 50 -5.45 5.51 -19.83
N TRP A 51 -6.76 5.30 -19.92
CA TRP A 51 -7.35 4.00 -20.27
C TRP A 51 -7.41 3.70 -21.77
N ALA A 52 -7.31 4.71 -22.63
CA ALA A 52 -7.27 4.51 -24.08
C ALA A 52 -5.91 4.03 -24.61
N ARG A 53 -4.85 4.11 -23.79
CA ARG A 53 -3.46 3.77 -24.12
C ARG A 53 -3.14 2.30 -23.85
#